data_AF-A0A2M7FIN3-F1
#
_entry.id   AF-A0A2M7FIN3-F1
#
_cell.length_a   1.000
_cell.length_b   1.000
_cell.length_c   1.000
_cell.angle_alpha   90.00
_cell.angle_beta   90.00
_cell.angle_gamma   90.00
#
_symmetry.space_group_name_H-M   'P 1'
#
loop_
_entity.id
_entity.type
_entity.pdbx_description
1 polymer ?
#
loop_
_entity_poly.entity_id
_entity_poly.type
_entity_poly.pdbx_seq_one_letter_code
_entity_poly.pdbx_strand_id
1 'polypeptide(L)' 'MPELPEVETTRRGLMPYLEGATVVGVVIRNPRLRWPIPDNLPALLNG' A
#
# COMPACT_ATOMS: atom_id res chain seq x y z
N MET A 1 -0.40 7.45 -16.14
CA MET A 1 0.51 7.65 -14.99
C MET A 1 -0.03 8.87 -14.29
N PRO A 2 -0.41 8.79 -13.01
CA PRO A 2 -0.88 9.97 -12.31
C PRO A 2 0.27 10.99 -12.19
N GLU A 3 -0.07 12.26 -12.23
CA GLU A 3 0.86 13.36 -11.99
C GLU A 3 1.04 13.60 -10.50
N LEU A 4 2.07 14.38 -10.13
CA LEU A 4 2.37 14.69 -8.74
C LEU A 4 1.15 15.24 -7.95
N PRO A 5 0.31 16.13 -8.49
CA PRO A 5 -0.86 16.63 -7.77
C PRO A 5 -1.88 15.54 -7.39
N GLU A 6 -2.08 14.55 -8.26
CA GLU A 6 -3.01 13.44 -8.03
C GLU A 6 -2.46 12.47 -6.97
N VAL A 7 -1.15 12.21 -7.00
CA VAL A 7 -0.44 11.41 -6.00
C VAL A 7 -0.55 12.06 -4.62
N GLU A 8 -0.33 13.37 -4.51
CA GLU A 8 -0.41 14.08 -3.22
C GLU A 8 -1.84 14.14 -2.67
N THR A 9 -2.83 14.28 -3.55
CA THR A 9 -4.25 14.21 -3.17
C THR A 9 -4.58 12.85 -2.55
N THR A 10 -4.13 11.77 -3.19
CA THR A 10 -4.32 10.41 -2.68
C THR A 10 -3.60 10.20 -1.35
N ARG A 11 -2.34 10.66 -1.25
CA ARG A 11 -1.52 10.57 -0.02
C ARG A 11 -2.21 11.25 1.16
N ARG A 12 -2.63 12.51 1.00
CA ARG A 12 -3.32 13.28 2.05
C ARG A 12 -4.67 12.69 2.43
N GLY A 13 -5.40 12.13 1.47
CA GLY A 13 -6.69 11.48 1.73
C GLY A 13 -6.58 10.21 2.59
N LEU A 14 -5.49 9.45 2.44
CA LEU A 14 -5.26 8.21 3.19
C LEU A 14 -4.65 8.44 4.58
N MET A 15 -3.82 9.47 4.74
CA MET A 15 -3.02 9.71 5.94
C MET A 15 -3.80 9.65 7.29
N PRO A 16 -4.98 10.28 7.45
CA PRO A 16 -5.73 10.26 8.72
C PRO A 16 -6.23 8.87 9.15
N TYR A 17 -6.30 7.92 8.22
CA TYR A 17 -6.79 6.57 8.47
C TYR A 17 -5.65 5.55 8.67
N LEU A 18 -4.41 5.92 8.33
CA LEU A 18 -3.26 5.04 8.35
C LEU A 18 -2.26 5.39 9.45
N GLU A 19 -2.16 6.67 9.83
CA GLU A 19 -1.24 7.10 10.89
C GLU A 19 -1.59 6.43 12.24
N GLY A 20 -0.61 5.72 12.82
CA GLY A 20 -0.78 4.98 14.07
C GLY A 20 -1.54 3.65 13.93
N ALA A 21 -2.00 3.29 12.72
CA ALA A 21 -2.67 2.02 12.47
C ALA A 21 -1.67 0.87 12.32
N THR A 22 -2.04 -0.30 12.82
CA THR A 22 -1.30 -1.56 12.73
C THR A 22 -1.87 -2.42 11.62
N VAL A 23 -1.00 -3.02 10.79
CA VAL A 23 -1.46 -3.86 9.67
C VAL A 23 -1.69 -5.28 10.19
N VAL A 24 -2.95 -5.71 10.23
CA VAL A 24 -3.34 -7.04 10.76
C VAL A 24 -3.33 -8.15 9.70
N GLY A 25 -3.08 -7.82 8.44
CA GLY A 25 -3.09 -8.78 7.34
C GLY A 25 -3.12 -8.11 5.98
N VAL A 26 -2.67 -8.84 4.96
CA VAL A 26 -2.54 -8.35 3.58
C VAL A 26 -3.11 -9.39 2.62
N VAL A 27 -3.96 -8.96 1.68
CA VAL A 27 -4.53 -9.81 0.64
C VAL A 27 -4.10 -9.30 -0.73
N ILE A 28 -3.24 -10.05 -1.42
CA ILE A 28 -2.76 -9.71 -2.76
C ILE A 28 -3.58 -10.50 -3.79
N ARG A 29 -4.39 -9.80 -4.58
CA ARG A 29 -5.23 -10.43 -5.62
C ARG A 29 -4.52 -10.55 -6.97
N ASN A 30 -3.54 -9.71 -7.24
CA ASN A 30 -2.73 -9.76 -8.46
C ASN A 30 -1.29 -9.33 -8.16
N PRO A 31 -0.31 -10.25 -8.15
CA PRO A 31 1.09 -9.92 -7.88
C PRO A 31 1.85 -9.37 -9.10
N ARG A 32 1.25 -9.39 -10.29
CA ARG A 32 1.91 -9.05 -11.57
C ARG A 32 1.82 -7.55 -11.89
N LEU A 33 2.62 -6.75 -11.21
CA LEU A 33 2.85 -5.33 -11.55
C LEU A 33 4.12 -5.18 -12.42
N ARG A 34 4.47 -3.95 -12.83
CA ARG A 34 5.73 -3.66 -13.57
C ARG A 34 6.94 -4.27 -12.88
N TRP A 35 6.97 -4.19 -11.56
CA TRP A 35 7.83 -5.00 -10.70
C TRP A 35 6.94 -5.94 -9.89
N PRO A 36 7.20 -7.25 -9.89
CA PRO A 36 6.38 -8.21 -9.16
C PRO A 36 6.38 -7.93 -7.66
N ILE A 37 5.24 -8.17 -7.02
CA ILE A 37 5.13 -8.07 -5.56
C ILE A 37 5.87 -9.25 -4.92
N PRO A 38 6.75 -9.03 -3.93
CA PRO A 38 7.44 -10.12 -3.22
C PRO A 38 6.47 -11.03 -2.46
N ASP A 39 6.70 -12.33 -2.52
CA ASP A 39 5.85 -13.33 -1.86
C ASP A 39 5.85 -13.21 -0.33
N ASN A 40 6.92 -12.67 0.25
CA ASN A 40 7.06 -12.48 1.70
C ASN A 40 6.44 -11.17 2.23
N LEU A 41 5.86 -10.32 1.37
CA LEU A 41 5.30 -9.04 1.78
C LEU A 41 4.21 -9.15 2.86
N PRO A 42 3.25 -10.11 2.79
CA PRO A 42 2.24 -10.26 3.85
C PRO A 42 2.85 -10.56 5.21
N ALA A 43 3.94 -11.34 5.27
CA ALA A 43 4.62 -11.66 6.52
C ALA A 43 5.43 -10.47 7.06
N LEU A 44 6.01 -9.64 6.18
CA LEU A 44 6.75 -8.43 6.54
C LEU A 44 5.87 -7.35 7.16
N LEU A 45 4.62 -7.26 6.72
CA LEU A 45 3.71 -6.18 7.12
C LEU A 45 2.75 -6.59 8.23
N ASN A 46 2.63 -7.87 8.57
CA ASN A 46 1.68 -8.30 9.60
C ASN A 46 2.27 -8.08 11.01
N GLY A 47 1.65 -7.19 11.78
CA GLY A 47 2.09 -6.75 13.11
C GLY A 47 2.06 -5.24 13.25
#